data_AF-A0A522CXU1-F1
#
_entry.id   AF-A0A522CXU1-F1
#
_cell.length_a   1.000
_cell.length_b   1.000
_cell.length_c   1.000
_cell.angle_alpha   90.00
_cell.angle_beta   90.00
_cell.angle_gamma   90.00
#
_symmetry.space_group_name_H-M   'P 1'
#
loop_
_entity.id
_entity.type
_entity.pdbx_description
1 polymer ?
#
loop_
_entity_poly.entity_id
_entity_poly.type
_entity_poly.pdbx_seq_one_letter_code
_entity_poly.pdbx_strand_id
1 'polypeptide(L)' 'MAGDYHRGEMDIAEQTATFHLVMGLTKWGSLVIAAGILFFSLLFCTQTGFLGSAAYTLVLLVVGFLLLRDKPASADAH' A
#
# COMPACT_ATOMS: atom_id res chain seq x y z
N MET A 1 -4.20 31.99 -30.54
CA MET A 1 -5.30 31.01 -30.40
C MET A 1 -5.12 30.30 -29.07
N ALA A 2 -5.81 30.75 -28.03
CA ALA A 2 -6.14 29.84 -26.95
C ALA A 2 -7.08 28.80 -27.58
N GLY A 3 -6.73 27.52 -27.54
CA GLY A 3 -7.62 26.47 -28.04
C GLY A 3 -8.95 26.57 -27.31
N ASP A 4 -10.08 26.49 -28.04
CA ASP A 4 -11.39 26.42 -27.41
C ASP A 4 -11.36 25.28 -26.38
N TYR A 5 -11.58 25.63 -25.11
CA TYR A 5 -11.60 24.65 -24.04
C TYR A 5 -12.82 23.75 -24.22
N HIS A 6 -12.59 22.50 -24.61
CA HIS A 6 -13.61 21.47 -24.64
C HIS A 6 -13.66 20.77 -23.30
N ARG A 7 -14.77 20.97 -22.56
CA ARG A 7 -14.99 20.34 -21.26
C ARG A 7 -14.83 18.81 -21.41
N GLY A 8 -13.92 18.23 -20.62
CA GLY A 8 -13.71 16.79 -20.56
C GLY A 8 -12.66 16.23 -21.53
N GLU A 9 -12.14 17.05 -22.44
CA GLU A 9 -11.05 16.65 -23.37
C GLU A 9 -9.66 17.08 -22.89
N MET A 10 -9.56 17.54 -21.64
CA MET A 10 -8.27 17.83 -21.01
C MET A 10 -7.50 16.52 -20.81
N ASP A 11 -6.23 16.49 -21.23
CA ASP A 11 -5.34 15.38 -20.91
C ASP A 11 -5.18 15.21 -19.40
N ILE A 12 -5.42 13.99 -18.90
CA ILE A 12 -5.36 13.61 -17.49
C ILE A 12 -4.23 12.62 -17.17
N ALA A 13 -3.27 12.42 -18.07
CA ALA A 13 -2.21 11.44 -17.90
C ALA A 13 -1.43 11.64 -16.59
N GLU A 14 -1.04 12.88 -16.28
CA GLU A 14 -0.27 13.22 -15.09
C GLU A 14 -1.07 13.03 -13.78
N GLN A 15 -2.35 13.40 -13.81
CA GLN A 15 -3.28 13.25 -12.69
C GLN A 15 -3.53 11.76 -12.40
N THR A 16 -3.64 10.95 -13.45
CA THR A 16 -3.80 9.49 -13.35
C THR A 16 -2.55 8.85 -12.75
N ALA A 17 -1.36 9.25 -13.22
CA ALA A 17 -0.09 8.78 -12.66
C ALA A 17 0.05 9.15 -11.18
N THR A 18 -0.29 10.39 -10.82
CA THR A 18 -0.30 10.87 -9.43
C THR A 18 -1.26 10.06 -8.57
N PHE A 19 -2.47 9.78 -9.07
CA PHE A 19 -3.45 8.96 -8.36
C PHE A 19 -2.91 7.56 -8.09
N HIS A 20 -2.35 6.87 -9.10
CA HIS A 20 -1.76 5.55 -8.91
C HIS A 20 -0.60 5.56 -7.91
N LEU A 21 0.22 6.62 -7.90
CA LEU A 21 1.28 6.80 -6.91
C LEU A 21 0.71 6.89 -5.50
N VAL A 22 -0.28 7.76 -5.26
CA VAL A 22 -0.90 7.91 -3.93
C VAL A 22 -1.58 6.63 -3.47
N MET A 23 -2.27 5.93 -4.38
CA MET A 23 -2.90 4.65 -4.07
C MET A 23 -1.86 3.56 -3.74
N GLY A 24 -0.73 3.53 -4.47
CA GLY A 24 0.37 2.63 -4.16
C GLY A 24 0.99 2.92 -2.78
N LEU A 25 1.27 4.20 -2.48
CA LEU A 25 1.83 4.63 -1.20
C LEU A 25 0.90 4.32 -0.03
N THR A 26 -0.40 4.58 -0.16
CA THR A 26 -1.37 4.30 0.92
C THR A 26 -1.55 2.80 1.14
N LYS A 27 -1.63 2.01 0.06
CA LYS A 27 -1.72 0.54 0.09
C LYS A 27 -0.53 -0.09 0.82
N TRP A 28 0.69 0.24 0.42
CA TRP A 28 1.89 -0.35 1.01
C TRP A 28 2.33 0.34 2.31
N GLY A 29 2.16 1.65 2.41
CA GLY A 29 2.52 2.44 3.58
C GLY A 29 1.68 2.11 4.81
N SER A 30 0.38 1.82 4.64
CA SER A 30 -0.46 1.37 5.75
C SER A 30 0.03 0.05 6.37
N LEU A 31 0.50 -0.91 5.55
CA LEU A 31 1.09 -2.16 6.05
C LEU A 31 2.37 -1.89 6.87
N VAL A 32 3.26 -1.02 6.37
CA VAL A 32 4.50 -0.67 7.07
C VAL A 32 4.21 0.01 8.41
N ILE A 33 3.24 0.94 8.44
CA ILE A 33 2.83 1.62 9.67
C ILE A 33 2.24 0.61 10.67
N ALA A 34 1.33 -0.26 10.22
CA ALA A 34 0.73 -1.28 11.07
C ALA A 34 1.78 -2.25 11.65
N ALA A 35 2.73 -2.70 10.83
CA ALA A 35 3.83 -3.55 11.25
C ALA A 35 4.76 -2.87 12.26
N GLY A 36 5.07 -1.58 12.04
CA GLY A 36 5.86 -0.77 12.96
C GLY A 36 5.17 -0.59 14.31
N ILE A 37 3.88 -0.25 14.30
CA ILE A 37 3.07 -0.14 15.53
C ILE A 37 3.10 -1.48 16.28
N LEU A 38 2.79 -2.60 15.61
CA LEU A 38 2.80 -3.92 16.25
C LEU A 38 4.17 -4.26 16.85
N PHE A 39 5.25 -4.05 16.10
CA PHE A 39 6.60 -4.37 16.53
C PHE A 39 7.00 -3.59 17.78
N PHE A 40 6.82 -2.27 17.77
CA PHE A 40 7.19 -1.43 18.91
C PHE A 40 6.29 -1.65 20.12
N SER A 41 4.99 -1.93 19.91
CA SER A 41 4.10 -2.33 21.00
C SER A 41 4.54 -3.64 21.64
N LEU A 42 4.87 -4.67 20.86
CA LEU A 42 5.34 -5.95 21.43
C LEU A 42 6.73 -5.82 22.07
N LEU A 43 7.61 -5.01 21.49
CA LEU A 43 8.98 -4.85 21.99
C LEU A 43 9.04 -4.09 23.31
N PHE A 44 8.28 -3.01 23.44
CA PHE A 44 8.39 -2.10 24.59
C PHE A 44 7.23 -2.21 25.58
N CYS A 45 6.07 -2.68 25.16
CA CYS A 45 4.88 -2.75 26.03
C CYS A 45 4.57 -4.16 26.55
N THR A 46 5.36 -5.18 26.18
CA THR A 46 5.12 -6.57 26.60
C THR A 46 6.41 -7.36 26.83
N GLN A 47 6.32 -8.56 27.42
CA GLN A 47 7.47 -9.42 27.77
C GLN A 47 7.93 -10.33 26.59
N THR A 48 7.48 -10.09 25.35
CA THR A 48 7.86 -10.93 24.18
C THR A 48 9.34 -10.86 23.81
N GLY A 49 10.05 -9.82 24.25
CA GLY A 49 11.44 -9.55 23.86
C GLY A 49 11.60 -9.27 22.36
N PHE A 50 12.84 -9.06 21.90
CA PHE A 50 13.11 -8.69 20.51
C PHE A 50 12.72 -9.77 19.51
N LEU A 51 13.17 -11.01 19.73
CA LEU A 51 12.93 -12.13 18.80
C LEU A 51 11.45 -12.50 18.71
N GLY A 52 10.73 -12.50 19.83
CA GLY A 52 9.28 -12.76 19.82
C GLY A 52 8.53 -11.68 19.05
N SER A 53 8.82 -10.41 19.34
CA SER A 53 8.20 -9.28 18.63
C SER A 53 8.48 -9.31 17.13
N ALA A 54 9.73 -9.59 16.75
CA ALA A 54 10.12 -9.72 15.34
C ALA A 54 9.39 -10.85 14.62
N ALA A 55 9.19 -12.01 15.27
CA ALA A 55 8.47 -13.13 14.70
C ALA A 55 7.00 -12.79 14.42
N TYR A 56 6.29 -12.17 15.36
CA TYR A 56 4.89 -11.76 15.16
C TYR A 56 4.76 -10.71 14.05
N THR A 57 5.65 -9.71 14.04
CA THR A 57 5.65 -8.68 12.99
C THR A 57 5.97 -9.29 11.63
N LEU A 58 6.89 -10.26 11.54
CA LEU A 58 7.20 -10.96 10.30
C LEU A 58 5.98 -11.72 9.76
N VAL A 59 5.23 -12.41 10.62
CA VAL A 59 3.99 -13.10 10.22
C VAL A 59 2.98 -12.10 9.67
N LEU A 60 2.75 -10.97 10.34
CA LEU A 60 1.86 -9.91 9.85
C LEU A 60 2.31 -9.36 8.50
N LEU A 61 3.61 -9.10 8.33
CA LEU A 61 4.17 -8.60 7.08
C LEU A 61 3.99 -9.60 5.93
N VAL A 62 4.25 -10.89 6.16
CA VAL A 62 4.09 -11.93 5.13
C VAL A 62 2.63 -12.07 4.73
N VAL A 63 1.73 -12.17 5.71
CA VAL A 63 0.28 -12.27 5.45
C VAL A 63 -0.22 -11.03 4.74
N GLY A 64 0.11 -9.83 5.25
CA GLY A 64 -0.26 -8.57 4.65
C GLY A 64 0.26 -8.40 3.22
N PHE A 65 1.51 -8.79 2.97
CA PHE A 65 2.09 -8.76 1.62
C PHE A 65 1.35 -9.68 0.65
N LEU A 66 1.06 -10.92 1.06
CA LEU A 66 0.34 -11.88 0.21
C LEU A 66 -1.10 -11.43 -0.09
N LEU A 67 -1.77 -10.80 0.88
CA LEU A 67 -3.13 -10.29 0.73
C LEU A 67 -3.19 -9.01 -0.12
N LEU A 68 -2.20 -8.13 0.02
CA LEU A 68 -2.15 -6.87 -0.72
C LEU A 68 -1.51 -7.01 -2.10
N ARG A 69 -0.75 -8.08 -2.38
CA ARG A 69 -0.19 -8.30 -3.71
C ARG A 69 -1.30 -8.34 -4.77
N ASP A 70 -1.12 -7.55 -5.83
CA ASP A 70 -2.05 -7.56 -6.95
C ASP A 70 -2.10 -8.97 -7.56
N LYS A 71 -3.32 -9.44 -7.83
CA LYS A 71 -3.50 -10.71 -8.55
C LYS A 71 -2.99 -10.50 -9.98
N PRO A 72 -2.30 -11.49 -10.57
CA PRO A 72 -2.00 -11.44 -11.99
C PRO A 72 -3.34 -11.25 -12.73
N ALA A 73 -3.38 -10.34 -13.70
CA ALA A 73 -4.57 -10.07 -14.47
C ALA A 73 -5.10 -11.40 -15.00
N SER A 74 -6.28 -11.82 -14.52
CA SER A 74 -7.00 -12.92 -15.12
C SER A 74 -7.17 -12.56 -16.60
N ALA A 75 -6.67 -13.40 -17.50
CA ALA A 75 -6.68 -13.16 -18.95
C ALA A 75 -8.10 -13.17 -19.57
N ASP A 76 -9.17 -13.09 -18.77
CA ASP A 76 -10.55 -13.21 -19.22
C ASP A 76 -11.45 -12.31 -18.36
N ALA A 77 -11.93 -11.20 -18.94
CA ALA A 77 -13.36 -10.88 -19.08
C ALA A 77 -13.55 -9.45 -19.61
N HIS A 78 -13.72 -9.38 -20.95
CA HIS A 78 -14.32 -8.31 -21.77
C HIS A 78 -13.64 -6.95 -21.87
#